data_AF-A0A520WY86-F1
#
_entry.id   AF-A0A520WY86-F1
#
_cell.length_a   1.000
_cell.length_b   1.000
_cell.length_c   1.000
_cell.angle_alpha   90.00
_cell.angle_beta   90.00
_cell.angle_gamma   90.00
#
_symmetry.space_group_name_H-M   'P 1'
#
loop_
_entity.id
_entity.type
_entity.pdbx_description
1 polymer ?
#
loop_
_entity_poly.entity_id
_entity_poly.type
_entity_poly.pdbx_seq_one_letter_code
_entity_poly.pdbx_strand_id
1 'polypeptide(L)' 'KRATKRPAEFRKPDHWTDEPAPEPKPIEAGADDPDGLSPTRYGDWVKDGIAIDFS' A
#
# COMPACT_ATOMS: atom_id res chain seq x y z
N LYS A 1 -34.91 -13.90 10.28
CA LYS A 1 -34.78 -12.45 10.57
C LYS A 1 -33.43 -12.25 11.28
N ARG A 2 -32.55 -11.32 10.83
CA ARG A 2 -31.26 -11.07 11.53
C ARG A 2 -31.55 -10.50 12.93
N ALA A 3 -30.82 -10.99 13.94
CA ALA A 3 -31.03 -10.65 15.35
C ALA A 3 -30.60 -9.21 15.73
N THR A 4 -29.86 -8.51 14.87
CA THR A 4 -29.33 -7.17 15.14
C THR A 4 -29.68 -6.20 14.01
N LYS A 5 -30.20 -5.02 14.36
CA LYS A 5 -30.43 -3.90 13.44
C LYS A 5 -29.28 -2.91 13.57
N ARG A 6 -28.69 -2.48 12.45
CA ARG A 6 -27.65 -1.43 12.44
C ARG A 6 -28.26 -0.12 13.00
N PRO A 7 -27.58 0.58 13.92
CA PRO A 7 -27.99 1.92 14.35
C PRO A 7 -28.18 2.85 13.14
N ALA A 8 -29.18 3.73 13.21
CA ALA A 8 -29.52 4.62 12.10
C ALA A 8 -28.41 5.63 11.81
N GLU A 9 -27.67 6.02 12.84
CA GLU A 9 -26.74 7.14 12.81
C GLU A 9 -25.31 6.64 13.01
N PHE A 10 -24.43 7.08 12.11
CA PHE A 10 -22.99 7.01 12.28
C PHE A 10 -22.48 8.42 12.53
N ARG A 11 -21.87 8.66 13.70
CA ARG A 11 -21.20 9.93 13.99
C ARG A 11 -19.73 9.82 13.61
N LYS A 12 -19.34 10.58 12.59
CA LYS A 12 -17.94 10.74 12.19
C LYS A 12 -17.12 11.33 13.36
N PRO A 13 -15.91 10.82 13.65
CA PRO A 13 -15.00 11.49 14.59
C PRO A 13 -14.62 12.90 14.11
N ASP A 14 -14.39 13.82 15.04
CA ASP A 14 -14.10 15.23 14.72
C ASP A 14 -12.78 15.42 13.93
N HIS A 15 -11.85 14.48 14.04
CA HIS A 15 -10.56 14.50 13.31
C HIS A 15 -10.63 13.87 11.91
N TRP A 16 -11.80 13.37 11.47
CA TRP A 16 -11.94 12.80 10.14
C TRP A 16 -12.33 13.88 9.13
N THR A 17 -11.45 14.09 8.16
CA THR A 17 -11.67 14.96 6.99
C THR A 17 -12.10 14.11 5.78
N ASP A 18 -12.91 14.68 4.89
CA ASP A 18 -13.26 14.10 3.57
C ASP A 18 -12.43 14.73 2.44
N GLU A 19 -11.43 15.54 2.79
CA GLU A 19 -10.51 16.12 1.82
C GLU A 19 -9.73 15.00 1.13
N PRO A 20 -9.36 15.21 -0.15
CA PRO A 20 -8.50 14.27 -0.84
C PRO A 20 -7.18 14.08 -0.07
N ALA A 21 -6.59 12.90 -0.18
CA ALA A 21 -5.24 12.66 0.31
C ALA A 21 -4.27 13.68 -0.30
N PRO A 22 -3.20 14.08 0.44
CA PRO A 22 -2.18 14.96 -0.11
C PRO A 22 -1.53 14.34 -1.35
N GLU A 23 -1.04 15.19 -2.23
CA GLU A 23 -0.31 14.73 -3.41
C GLU A 23 0.88 13.85 -3.00
N PRO A 24 1.12 12.73 -3.70
CA PRO A 24 2.26 11.88 -3.42
C PRO A 24 3.55 12.67 -3.65
N LYS A 25 4.53 12.46 -2.77
CA LYS A 25 5.86 13.00 -3.00
C LYS A 25 6.46 12.34 -4.24
N PRO A 26 7.26 13.06 -5.04
CA PRO A 26 8.09 12.45 -6.07
C PRO A 26 8.88 11.28 -5.47
N ILE A 27 8.95 10.18 -6.21
CA ILE A 27 9.80 9.07 -5.82
C ILE A 27 11.24 9.56 -6.02
N GLU A 28 12.00 9.65 -4.92
CA GLU A 28 13.46 9.62 -5.01
C GLU A 28 13.81 8.20 -5.42
N ALA A 29 13.80 7.93 -6.73
CA ALA A 29 14.42 6.74 -7.26
C ALA A 29 15.88 6.88 -6.85
N GLY A 30 16.28 6.15 -5.80
CA GLY A 30 17.66 6.16 -5.32
C GLY A 30 18.55 6.03 -6.54
N ALA A 31 19.30 7.08 -6.84
CA ALA A 31 20.38 6.99 -7.79
C ALA A 31 21.25 5.85 -7.26
N ASP A 32 21.36 4.79 -8.05
CA ASP A 32 22.07 3.57 -7.71
C ASP A 32 21.43 2.75 -6.57
N ASP A 33 20.26 2.17 -6.81
CA ASP A 33 20.06 0.81 -6.29
C ASP A 33 20.99 -0.10 -7.10
N PRO A 34 22.12 -0.58 -6.54
CA PRO A 34 23.06 -1.42 -7.28
C PRO A 34 22.40 -2.69 -7.84
N ASP A 35 21.27 -3.10 -7.26
CA ASP A 35 20.50 -4.29 -7.65
C ASP A 35 19.17 -3.95 -8.37
N GLY A 36 18.79 -2.67 -8.49
CA GLY A 36 17.59 -2.21 -9.21
C GLY A 36 16.24 -2.71 -8.66
N LEU A 37 16.22 -3.14 -7.41
CA LEU A 37 15.06 -3.68 -6.70
C LEU A 37 14.31 -2.55 -5.98
N SER A 38 13.44 -1.85 -6.74
CA SER A 38 12.42 -0.99 -6.12
C SER A 38 11.72 -1.78 -5.01
N PRO A 39 11.55 -1.24 -3.79
CA PRO A 39 10.85 -1.91 -2.71
C PRO A 39 9.38 -2.22 -3.05
N THR A 40 8.86 -1.76 -4.18
CA THR A 40 7.55 -2.17 -4.72
C THR A 40 7.56 -3.48 -5.52
N ARG A 41 8.72 -4.12 -5.76
CA ARG A 41 8.82 -5.46 -6.35
C ARG A 41 9.02 -6.54 -5.28
N TYR A 42 8.03 -6.73 -4.41
CA TYR A 42 7.99 -7.94 -3.57
C TYR A 42 7.52 -9.12 -4.43
N GLY A 43 8.44 -10.02 -4.79
CA GLY A 43 8.13 -11.26 -5.53
C GLY A 43 9.06 -11.54 -6.73
N ASP A 44 9.71 -10.50 -7.27
CA ASP A 44 10.62 -10.65 -8.41
C ASP A 44 12.07 -10.74 -7.93
N TRP A 45 12.43 -11.85 -7.28
CA TRP A 45 13.82 -12.11 -6.88
C TRP A 45 14.53 -12.86 -8.01
N VAL A 46 15.64 -12.32 -8.52
CA VAL A 46 16.44 -12.95 -9.58
C VAL A 46 17.82 -13.30 -9.05
N LYS A 47 18.22 -14.58 -9.20
CA LYS A 47 19.57 -15.06 -8.91
C LYS A 47 20.09 -15.86 -10.09
N ASP A 48 21.27 -15.51 -10.60
CA ASP A 48 21.91 -16.20 -11.74
C ASP A 48 20.99 -16.32 -12.99
N GLY A 49 20.11 -15.33 -13.19
CA GLY A 49 19.15 -15.30 -14.30
C GLY A 49 17.86 -16.11 -14.09
N ILE A 50 17.65 -16.67 -12.89
CA ILE A 50 16.48 -17.49 -12.54
C ILE A 50 15.60 -16.71 -11.57
N ALA A 51 14.29 -16.65 -11.87
CA ALA A 51 13.28 -16.09 -10.97
C ALA A 51 13.00 -17.05 -9.80
N ILE A 52 13.05 -16.54 -8.57
CA ILE A 52 12.81 -17.26 -7.33
C ILE A 52 11.52 -16.73 -6.68
N ASP A 53 10.61 -17.63 -6.32
CA ASP A 53 9.41 -17.36 -5.54
C ASP A 53 9.41 -18.23 -4.27
N PHE A 54 8.94 -17.70 -3.14
CA PHE A 54 8.88 -18.38 -1.85
C PHE A 54 7.43 -18.78 -1.55
N SER A 55 7.03 -19.95 -2.04
CA SER A 55 5.76 -20.62 -1.72
C SER A 55 5.80 -21.39 -0.39
#